data_AF-A0A969G8T1-F1
#
_entry.id   AF-A0A969G8T1-F1
#
_cell.length_a   1.000
_cell.length_b   1.000
_cell.length_c   1.000
_cell.angle_alpha   90.00
_cell.angle_beta   90.00
_cell.angle_gamma   90.00
#
_symmetry.space_group_name_H-M   'P 1'
#
loop_
_entity.id
_entity.type
_entity.pdbx_description
1 polymer ?
#
loop_
_entity_poly.entity_id
_entity_poly.type
_entity_poly.pdbx_seq_one_letter_code
_entity_poly.pdbx_strand_id
1 'polypeptide(L)'
;MITFYVDSKTGKSQAAGDRENPFATITEALRQAKLGSLIQLNDGEYNAETGETFPLIVPTGVELRGNPGTRRSGGVDCGRRPSL
;
A
#
# COMPACT_ATOMS: atom_id res chain seq x y z
N MET A 1 -3.17 -4.38 -19.66
CA MET A 1 -3.21 -4.13 -18.20
C MET A 1 -1.81 -4.36 -17.65
N ILE A 2 -1.18 -3.35 -17.06
CA ILE A 2 0.20 -3.42 -16.54
C ILE A 2 0.12 -3.52 -15.03
N THR A 3 0.90 -4.42 -14.43
CA THR A 3 0.96 -4.58 -12.97
C THR A 3 2.28 -4.06 -12.44
N PHE A 4 2.22 -3.07 -11.55
CA PHE A 4 3.35 -2.57 -10.81
C PHE A 4 3.42 -3.25 -9.43
N TYR A 5 4.62 -3.64 -9.00
CA TYR A 5 4.87 -4.28 -7.72
C TYR A 5 5.53 -3.30 -6.76
N VAL A 6 5.07 -3.27 -5.51
CA VAL A 6 5.61 -2.42 -4.45
C VAL A 6 6.01 -3.31 -3.28
N ASP A 7 7.23 -3.15 -2.78
CA ASP A 7 7.81 -3.88 -1.66
C ASP A 7 8.68 -2.94 -0.82
N SER A 8 8.28 -2.67 0.42
CA SER A 8 9.01 -1.72 1.29
C SER A 8 10.38 -2.26 1.75
N LYS A 9 10.57 -3.59 1.75
CA LYS A 9 11.80 -4.23 2.23
C LYS A 9 12.88 -4.32 1.16
N THR A 10 12.47 -4.61 -0.08
CA THR A 10 13.39 -4.92 -1.19
C THR A 10 13.28 -3.94 -2.35
N GLY A 11 12.21 -3.14 -2.38
CA GLY A 11 11.96 -2.19 -3.45
C GLY A 11 12.85 -0.96 -3.39
N LYS A 12 12.90 -0.24 -4.51
CA LYS A 12 13.64 1.02 -4.67
C LYS A 12 12.71 2.11 -5.15
N SER A 13 12.98 3.36 -4.79
CA SER A 13 12.19 4.52 -5.23
C SER A 13 12.19 4.65 -6.76
N GLN A 14 13.36 4.50 -7.37
CA GLN A 14 13.57 4.65 -8.82
C GLN A 14 13.55 3.31 -9.58
N ALA A 15 12.74 2.35 -9.11
CA ALA A 15 12.58 1.06 -9.77
C ALA A 15 11.65 1.17 -11.01
N ALA A 16 11.66 0.14 -11.86
CA ALA A 16 10.71 0.04 -12.98
C ALA A 16 9.33 -0.49 -12.53
N GLY A 17 9.24 -1.05 -11.32
CA GLY A 17 8.00 -1.53 -10.73
C GLY A 17 7.61 -2.94 -11.18
N ASP A 18 8.53 -3.71 -11.75
CA ASP A 18 8.29 -5.09 -12.14
C ASP A 18 8.53 -6.05 -10.97
N ARG A 19 8.25 -7.34 -11.15
CA ARG A 19 8.57 -8.37 -10.14
C ARG A 19 10.05 -8.41 -9.77
N GLU A 20 10.94 -8.08 -10.71
CA GLU A 20 12.38 -8.06 -10.47
C GLU A 20 12.86 -6.77 -9.80
N ASN A 21 12.14 -5.66 -10.03
CA ASN A 21 12.49 -4.35 -9.53
C ASN A 21 11.24 -3.66 -8.94
N PRO A 22 10.79 -4.08 -7.75
CA PRO A 22 9.61 -3.48 -7.12
C PRO A 22 9.90 -2.07 -6.61
N PHE A 23 8.84 -1.27 -6.45
CA PHE A 23 8.92 0.05 -5.83
C PHE A 23 9.07 -0.02 -4.32
N ALA A 24 9.81 0.92 -3.73
CA ALA A 24 9.90 1.03 -2.28
C ALA A 24 8.59 1.58 -1.64
N THR A 25 7.89 2.48 -2.33
CA THR A 25 6.75 3.23 -1.77
C THR A 25 5.57 3.32 -2.74
N ILE A 26 4.35 3.53 -2.21
CA ILE A 26 3.14 3.66 -3.04
C ILE A 26 3.20 4.94 -3.86
N THR A 27 3.77 6.01 -3.31
CA THR A 27 3.92 7.30 -4.02
C THR A 27 4.68 7.15 -5.32
N GLU A 28 5.74 6.34 -5.35
CA GLU A 28 6.52 6.09 -6.57
C GLU A 28 5.75 5.26 -7.58
N ALA A 29 5.07 4.21 -7.11
CA ALA A 29 4.23 3.40 -7.96
C ALA A 29 3.10 4.22 -8.59
N LEU A 30 2.47 5.13 -7.84
CA LEU A 30 1.45 6.04 -8.35
C LEU A 30 2.00 7.07 -9.34
N ARG A 31 3.26 7.53 -9.18
CA ARG A 31 3.91 8.41 -10.15
C ARG A 31 4.12 7.74 -11.50
N GLN A 32 4.38 6.43 -11.53
CA GLN A 32 4.55 5.68 -12.78
C GLN A 32 3.27 5.05 -13.31
N ALA A 33 2.28 4.81 -12.44
CA ALA A 33 1.02 4.20 -12.82
C ALA A 33 0.24 5.06 -13.82
N LYS A 34 -0.26 4.40 -14.85
CA LYS A 34 -1.08 5.00 -15.90
C LYS A 34 -2.49 4.42 -15.87
N LEU A 35 -3.39 5.05 -16.62
CA LEU A 35 -4.77 4.58 -16.77
C LEU A 35 -4.82 3.11 -17.21
N GLY A 36 -5.48 2.26 -16.41
CA GLY A 36 -5.54 0.80 -16.63
C GLY A 36 -4.36 0.00 -16.03
N SER A 37 -3.59 0.61 -15.12
CA SER A 37 -2.54 -0.07 -14.36
C SER A 37 -3.06 -0.56 -13.00
N LEU A 38 -2.52 -1.70 -12.55
CA LEU A 38 -2.75 -2.26 -11.23
C LEU A 38 -1.47 -2.15 -10.40
N ILE A 39 -1.56 -1.59 -9.20
CA ILE A 39 -0.45 -1.49 -8.26
C ILE A 39 -0.68 -2.56 -7.19
N GLN A 40 0.15 -3.61 -7.20
CA GLN A 40 0.14 -4.69 -6.24
C GLN A 40 1.18 -4.41 -5.16
N LEU A 41 0.73 -4.22 -3.92
CA LEU A 41 1.64 -4.16 -2.79
C LEU A 41 1.86 -5.55 -2.19
N ASN A 42 3.10 -5.81 -1.82
CA ASN A 42 3.49 -6.95 -1.00
C ASN A 42 3.21 -6.69 0.49
N ASP A 43 3.44 -7.71 1.31
CA ASP A 43 3.33 -7.59 2.77
C ASP A 43 4.42 -6.67 3.30
N GLY A 44 4.01 -5.52 3.82
CA GLY A 44 4.92 -4.48 4.25
C GLY A 44 4.21 -3.40 5.05
N GLU A 45 5.00 -2.66 5.82
CA GLU A 45 4.52 -1.44 6.46
C GLU A 45 4.64 -0.31 5.43
N TYR A 46 3.49 0.28 5.12
CA TYR A 46 3.34 1.45 4.26
C TYR A 46 2.61 2.49 5.10
N ASN A 47 3.38 3.26 5.85
CA ASN A 47 2.91 4.31 6.74
C ASN A 47 3.67 5.61 6.48
N ALA A 48 3.18 6.70 7.07
CA ALA A 48 3.87 7.99 7.00
C ALA A 48 5.30 7.92 7.58
N GLU A 49 5.54 7.00 8.52
CA GLU A 49 6.86 6.78 9.14
C GLU A 49 7.85 6.12 8.17
N THR A 50 7.38 5.26 7.25
CA THR A 50 8.15 4.71 6.13
C THR A 50 8.36 5.72 5.00
N GLY A 51 7.86 6.96 5.16
CA GLY A 51 8.11 8.06 4.23
C GLY A 51 7.00 8.27 3.19
N GLU A 52 5.82 7.67 3.40
CA GLU A 52 4.67 7.97 2.54
C GLU A 52 4.07 9.33 2.87
N THR A 53 3.91 10.18 1.85
CA THR A 53 3.27 11.48 2.02
C THR A 53 1.81 11.40 1.60
N PHE A 54 0.92 11.56 2.57
CA PHE A 54 -0.52 11.67 2.33
C PHE A 54 -0.89 13.15 2.11
N PRO A 55 -1.83 13.46 1.20
CA PRO A 55 -2.78 12.57 0.53
C PRO A 55 -2.22 11.88 -0.74
N LEU A 56 -2.48 10.58 -0.89
CA LEU A 56 -2.17 9.83 -2.11
C LEU A 56 -3.27 10.08 -3.15
N ILE A 57 -2.91 10.65 -4.30
CA ILE A 57 -3.84 10.92 -5.40
C ILE A 57 -3.75 9.73 -6.36
N VAL A 58 -4.78 8.89 -6.34
CA VAL A 58 -4.89 7.77 -7.28
C VAL A 58 -5.63 8.27 -8.53
N PRO A 59 -4.97 8.32 -9.71
CA PRO A 59 -5.63 8.76 -10.92
C PRO A 59 -6.72 7.75 -11.32
N THR A 60 -7.79 8.25 -11.91
CA THR A 60 -8.96 7.45 -12.29
C THR A 60 -8.54 6.32 -13.21
N GLY A 61 -8.90 5.07 -12.88
CA GLY A 61 -8.52 3.88 -13.66
C GLY A 61 -7.19 3.24 -13.25
N VAL A 62 -6.55 3.71 -12.18
CA VAL A 62 -5.51 2.94 -11.48
C VAL A 62 -6.14 2.17 -10.33
N GLU A 63 -5.86 0.87 -10.28
CA GLU A 63 -6.29 0.01 -9.17
C GLU A 63 -5.14 -0.19 -8.19
N LEU A 64 -5.33 0.21 -6.93
CA LEU A 64 -4.35 -0.01 -5.86
C LEU A 64 -4.78 -1.22 -5.02
N ARG A 65 -4.01 -2.30 -5.08
CA ARG A 65 -4.26 -3.54 -4.35
C ARG A 65 -3.20 -3.76 -3.28
N GLY A 66 -3.51 -3.30 -2.07
CA GLY A 66 -2.73 -3.66 -0.89
C GLY A 66 -2.96 -5.11 -0.52
N ASN A 67 -1.90 -5.85 -0.18
CA ASN A 67 -2.05 -6.98 0.71
C ASN A 67 -2.10 -6.41 2.13
N PRO A 68 -3.27 -6.33 2.79
CA PRO A 68 -3.30 -5.90 4.17
C PRO A 68 -2.64 -7.00 4.99
N GLY A 69 -1.35 -6.83 5.27
CA GLY A 69 -0.67 -7.55 6.35
C GLY A 69 -1.48 -7.31 7.61
N THR A 70 -2.35 -8.28 7.92
CA THR A 70 -3.19 -8.42 9.11
C THR A 70 -3.41 -7.11 9.86
N ARG A 71 -4.30 -6.25 9.36
CA ARG A 71 -4.84 -5.16 10.18
C ARG A 71 -5.60 -5.83 11.31
N ARG A 72 -4.94 -6.06 12.45
CA ARG A 72 -5.55 -6.67 13.63
C ARG A 72 -6.84 -5.91 13.88
N SER A 73 -7.94 -6.61 13.71
CA SER A 73 -9.26 -6.14 14.06
C SER A 73 -9.16 -5.67 15.50
N GLY A 74 -9.17 -4.35 15.70
CA GLY A 74 -9.29 -3.75 17.01
C GLY A 74 -10.62 -4.23 17.57
N GLY A 75 -10.58 -5.28 18.38
CA GLY A 75 -11.69 -5.72 19.18
C GLY A 75 -12.01 -4.59 20.16
N VAL A 76 -12.93 -3.74 19.75
CA VAL A 76 -13.64 -2.84 20.64
C VAL A 76 -14.53 -3.72 21.51
N ASP A 77 -14.01 -4.11 22.68
CA ASP A 77 -14.85 -4.63 23.77
C ASP A 77 -15.70 -3.47 24.28
N CYS A 78 -16.85 -3.27 23.65
CA CYS A 78 -17.89 -2.37 24.11
C CYS A 78 -18.90 -3.14 24.95
N GLY A 79 -18.52 -3.61 26.15
CA GLY A 79 -19.55 -4.14 27.04
C GLY A 79 -19.11 -4.93 28.26
N ARG A 80 -18.60 -4.23 29.29
CA ARG A 80 -18.76 -4.72 30.67
C ARG A 80 -19.30 -3.59 31.55
N ARG A 81 -20.62 -3.38 31.49
CA ARG A 81 -21.33 -2.65 32.54
C ARG A 81 -21.15 -3.43 33.85
N PRO A 82 -20.56 -2.84 34.90
CA PRO A 82 -20.52 -3.49 36.21
C PRO A 82 -21.94 -3.44 36.77
N SER A 83 -22.51 -4.62 37.04
CA SER A 83 -23.70 -4.77 37.87
C SER A 83 -23.27 -4.87 39.33
N LEU A 84 -23.58 -3.84 40.11
CA LEU A 84 -23.65 -3.84 41.57
C LEU A 84 -24.82 -2.96 42.00
#